data_AF-A0A918XN80-F1
#
_entry.id   AF-A0A918XN80-F1
#
_cell.length_a   1.000
_cell.length_b   1.000
_cell.length_c   1.000
_cell.angle_alpha   90.00
_cell.angle_beta   90.00
_cell.angle_gamma   90.00
#
_symmetry.space_group_name_H-M   'P 1'
#
loop_
_entity.id
_entity.type
_entity.pdbx_description
1 polymer ?
#
loop_
_entity_poly.entity_id
_entity_poly.type
_entity_poly.pdbx_seq_one_letter_code
_entity_poly.pdbx_strand_id
1 'polypeptide(L)'
;MLSKLPLFLTFNVALALTIGTWSPLSSAKPAFDCSKADSDVETLICEDGDLQELDRRLAKTWAQATANWPPEVTAEQRAIQRGWIKGRNDCWKAEDMKECVTFAYDSRLVELSITAGLVEAPDYQSVSCDDDYTGPFTAVFYNTLSPRAAVFTRGNDQVIALAQPVASGMHYVGDGVDFRGKGSEGTFDWFGKSLTCQITP
;
A
#
# COMPACT_ATOMS: atom_id res chain seq x y z
N MET A 1 -5.14 -68.62 -56.30
CA MET A 1 -5.77 -69.65 -55.45
C MET A 1 -5.39 -69.35 -54.00
N LEU A 2 -6.42 -69.13 -53.15
CA LEU A 2 -6.54 -69.48 -51.72
C LEU A 2 -5.25 -69.64 -50.87
N SER A 3 -5.07 -69.13 -49.66
CA SER A 3 -5.94 -68.44 -48.70
C SER A 3 -5.16 -68.05 -47.42
N LYS A 4 -5.84 -67.25 -46.57
CA LYS A 4 -5.80 -67.21 -45.08
C LYS A 4 -4.91 -66.16 -44.38
N LEU A 5 -5.63 -65.14 -43.88
CA LEU A 5 -5.33 -64.38 -42.65
C LEU A 5 -5.44 -65.26 -41.39
N PRO A 6 -4.79 -64.84 -40.28
CA PRO A 6 -5.48 -64.56 -39.02
C PRO A 6 -5.10 -63.15 -38.51
N LEU A 7 -6.02 -62.23 -38.20
CA LEU A 7 -6.86 -62.06 -36.99
C LEU A 7 -6.07 -61.83 -35.68
N PHE A 8 -6.59 -60.90 -34.87
CA PHE A 8 -6.25 -60.50 -33.48
C PHE A 8 -5.32 -59.27 -33.37
N LEU A 9 -5.58 -58.23 -32.56
CA LEU A 9 -6.54 -58.01 -31.48
C LEU A 9 -6.55 -56.48 -31.20
N THR A 10 -7.69 -55.79 -31.28
CA THR A 10 -7.76 -54.35 -30.92
C THR A 10 -8.00 -54.21 -29.42
N PHE A 11 -6.99 -53.70 -28.69
CA PHE A 11 -7.13 -53.29 -27.30
C PHE A 11 -7.80 -51.91 -27.23
N ASN A 12 -9.06 -51.86 -26.78
CA ASN A 12 -9.70 -50.61 -26.38
C ASN A 12 -9.27 -50.26 -24.95
N VAL A 13 -8.35 -49.30 -24.80
CA VAL A 13 -8.03 -48.70 -23.50
C VAL A 13 -8.98 -47.52 -23.29
N ALA A 14 -10.03 -47.73 -22.49
CA ALA A 14 -10.90 -46.66 -22.03
C ALA A 14 -10.17 -45.87 -20.93
N LEU A 15 -9.64 -44.70 -21.29
CA LEU A 15 -8.99 -43.76 -20.38
C LEU A 15 -10.08 -42.98 -19.61
N ALA A 16 -10.38 -43.39 -18.39
CA ALA A 16 -11.27 -42.65 -17.50
C ALA A 16 -10.56 -41.39 -16.98
N LEU A 17 -10.90 -40.22 -17.54
CA LEU A 17 -10.49 -38.92 -16.98
C LEU A 17 -11.22 -38.70 -15.65
N THR A 18 -10.51 -38.86 -14.54
CA THR A 18 -10.96 -38.39 -13.23
C THR A 18 -10.81 -36.87 -13.22
N ILE A 19 -11.92 -36.16 -13.37
CA ILE A 19 -11.98 -34.70 -13.21
C ILE A 19 -11.76 -34.42 -11.72
N GLY A 20 -10.53 -34.08 -11.35
CA GLY A 20 -10.21 -33.61 -10.00
C GLY A 20 -11.05 -32.36 -9.72
N THR A 21 -11.85 -32.41 -8.66
CA THR A 21 -12.59 -31.25 -8.17
C THR A 21 -11.59 -30.22 -7.64
N TRP A 22 -11.16 -29.30 -8.50
CA TRP A 22 -10.47 -28.09 -8.07
C TRP A 22 -11.43 -27.30 -7.21
N SER A 23 -11.25 -27.40 -5.90
CA SER A 23 -11.87 -26.45 -4.97
C SER A 23 -11.27 -25.08 -5.32
N PRO A 24 -12.09 -24.07 -5.66
CA PRO A 24 -11.55 -22.73 -5.80
C PRO A 24 -10.86 -22.40 -4.48
N LEU A 25 -9.61 -21.94 -4.54
CA LEU A 25 -8.98 -21.31 -3.38
C LEU A 25 -9.92 -20.18 -2.98
N SER A 26 -10.62 -20.33 -1.86
CA SER A 26 -11.43 -19.26 -1.30
C SER A 26 -10.47 -18.15 -0.92
N SER A 27 -10.36 -17.11 -1.75
CA SER A 27 -9.61 -15.90 -1.38
C SER A 27 -10.17 -15.40 -0.05
N ALA A 28 -9.29 -15.13 0.90
CA ALA A 28 -9.69 -14.60 2.19
C ALA A 28 -10.40 -13.26 1.98
N LYS A 29 -11.58 -13.08 2.59
CA LYS A 29 -12.39 -11.86 2.46
C LYS A 29 -11.72 -10.65 3.14
N PRO A 30 -12.08 -9.41 2.78
CA PRO A 30 -11.67 -8.24 3.55
C PRO A 30 -12.27 -8.30 4.97
N ALA A 31 -11.79 -7.45 5.88
CA ALA A 31 -12.26 -7.37 7.26
C ALA A 31 -13.69 -6.80 7.39
N PHE A 32 -14.16 -6.02 6.41
CA PHE A 32 -15.56 -5.62 6.33
C PHE A 32 -16.43 -6.65 5.59
N ASP A 33 -17.75 -6.54 5.79
CA ASP A 33 -18.72 -7.44 5.18
C ASP A 33 -19.03 -7.02 3.74
N CYS A 34 -18.51 -7.76 2.76
CA CYS A 34 -18.76 -7.53 1.33
C CYS A 34 -20.24 -7.53 0.94
N SER A 35 -21.14 -8.17 1.71
CA SER A 35 -22.58 -8.09 1.42
C SER A 35 -23.18 -6.70 1.70
N LYS A 36 -22.41 -5.82 2.35
CA LYS A 36 -22.77 -4.44 2.68
C LYS A 36 -21.96 -3.41 1.90
N ALA A 37 -21.17 -3.83 0.91
CA ALA A 37 -20.47 -2.91 0.03
C ALA A 37 -21.48 -2.00 -0.69
N ASP A 38 -21.23 -0.69 -0.64
CA ASP A 38 -22.12 0.38 -1.14
C ASP A 38 -21.38 1.33 -2.10
N SER A 39 -20.16 0.98 -2.52
CA SER A 39 -19.39 1.80 -3.47
C SER A 39 -18.60 0.95 -4.45
N ASP A 40 -18.25 1.55 -5.59
CA ASP A 40 -17.37 0.92 -6.59
C ASP A 40 -16.02 0.53 -5.99
N VAL A 41 -15.49 1.37 -5.09
CA VAL A 41 -14.25 1.08 -4.36
C VAL A 41 -14.40 -0.12 -3.42
N GLU A 42 -15.50 -0.21 -2.66
CA GLU A 42 -15.73 -1.36 -1.77
C GLU A 42 -15.97 -2.65 -2.56
N THR A 43 -16.65 -2.57 -3.70
CA THR A 43 -16.83 -3.69 -4.63
C THR A 43 -15.47 -4.15 -5.16
N LEU A 44 -14.62 -3.23 -5.61
CA LEU A 44 -13.26 -3.52 -6.04
C LEU A 44 -12.46 -4.23 -4.93
N ILE A 45 -12.50 -3.72 -3.69
CA ILE A 45 -11.81 -4.35 -2.55
C ILE A 45 -12.34 -5.77 -2.30
N CYS A 46 -13.63 -6.00 -2.51
CA CYS A 46 -14.24 -7.32 -2.35
C CYS A 46 -13.88 -8.32 -3.44
N GLU A 47 -13.42 -7.87 -4.61
CA GLU A 47 -13.08 -8.71 -5.76
C GLU A 47 -11.56 -8.91 -5.93
N ASP A 48 -10.75 -7.98 -5.42
CA ASP A 48 -9.29 -7.99 -5.58
C ASP A 48 -8.54 -8.53 -4.35
N GLY A 49 -7.87 -9.67 -4.49
CA GLY A 49 -7.19 -10.36 -3.39
C GLY A 49 -6.10 -9.56 -2.68
N ASP A 50 -5.39 -8.67 -3.40
CA ASP A 50 -4.35 -7.83 -2.81
C ASP A 50 -4.98 -6.74 -1.93
N LEU A 51 -6.07 -6.12 -2.41
CA LEU A 51 -6.82 -5.15 -1.64
C LEU A 51 -7.53 -5.78 -0.43
N GLN A 52 -7.99 -7.03 -0.54
CA GLN A 52 -8.52 -7.77 0.61
C GLN A 52 -7.46 -7.97 1.71
N GLU A 53 -6.22 -8.26 1.32
CA GLU A 53 -5.11 -8.37 2.26
C GLU A 53 -4.77 -7.02 2.91
N LEU A 54 -4.72 -5.95 2.13
CA LEU A 54 -4.50 -4.60 2.67
C LEU A 54 -5.58 -4.19 3.68
N ASP A 55 -6.85 -4.48 3.40
CA ASP A 55 -7.96 -4.20 4.32
C ASP A 55 -7.82 -4.99 5.64
N ARG A 56 -7.48 -6.28 5.58
CA ARG A 56 -7.21 -7.09 6.79
C ARG A 56 -6.02 -6.58 7.58
N ARG A 57 -4.92 -6.23 6.89
CA ARG A 57 -3.72 -5.66 7.52
C ARG A 57 -4.06 -4.35 8.23
N LEU A 58 -4.86 -3.50 7.60
CA LEU A 58 -5.30 -2.25 8.19
C LEU A 58 -6.14 -2.49 9.44
N ALA A 59 -7.11 -3.42 9.39
CA ALA A 59 -7.93 -3.76 10.55
C ALA A 59 -7.09 -4.28 11.74
N LYS A 60 -6.08 -5.12 11.46
CA LYS A 60 -5.13 -5.60 12.48
C LYS A 60 -4.29 -4.46 13.07
N THR A 61 -3.74 -3.61 12.22
CA THR A 61 -2.89 -2.46 12.63
C THR A 61 -3.71 -1.47 13.46
N TRP A 62 -4.95 -1.22 13.06
CA TRP A 62 -5.90 -0.40 13.81
C TRP A 62 -6.18 -0.97 15.21
N ALA A 63 -6.38 -2.28 15.33
CA ALA A 63 -6.57 -2.92 16.63
C ALA A 63 -5.33 -2.77 17.54
N GLN A 64 -4.12 -2.91 16.98
CA GLN A 64 -2.88 -2.67 17.73
C GLN A 64 -2.73 -1.20 18.13
N ALA A 65 -3.02 -0.28 17.21
CA ALA A 65 -2.90 1.15 17.45
C ALA A 65 -3.83 1.63 18.57
N THR A 66 -5.10 1.22 18.54
CA THR A 66 -6.08 1.58 19.57
C THR A 66 -5.83 0.92 20.93
N ALA A 67 -5.01 -0.13 20.99
CA ALA A 67 -4.54 -0.69 22.26
C ALA A 67 -3.37 0.09 22.87
N ASN A 68 -2.57 0.78 22.03
CA ASN A 68 -1.41 1.56 22.46
C ASN A 68 -1.76 3.01 22.82
N TRP A 69 -2.82 3.56 22.23
CA TRP A 69 -3.19 4.95 22.45
C TRP A 69 -4.05 5.18 23.69
N PRO A 70 -3.93 6.35 24.34
CA PRO A 70 -4.91 6.81 25.31
C PRO A 70 -6.33 6.90 24.72
N PRO A 71 -7.39 6.82 25.56
CA PRO A 71 -8.77 6.88 25.09
C PRO A 71 -9.13 8.13 24.28
N GLU A 72 -8.58 9.29 24.64
CA GLU A 72 -8.79 10.56 23.96
C GLU A 72 -8.21 10.57 22.55
N VAL A 73 -6.98 10.07 22.39
CA VAL A 73 -6.32 9.91 21.08
C VAL A 73 -7.08 8.88 20.25
N THR A 74 -7.54 7.79 20.86
CA THR A 74 -8.35 6.77 20.19
C THR A 74 -9.67 7.33 19.66
N ALA A 75 -10.33 8.22 20.42
CA ALA A 75 -11.58 8.84 20.01
C ALA A 75 -11.39 9.77 18.80
N GLU A 76 -10.33 10.58 18.81
CA GLU A 76 -9.94 11.42 17.68
C GLU A 76 -9.60 10.58 16.45
N GLN A 77 -8.74 9.57 16.61
CA GLN A 77 -8.33 8.69 15.52
C GLN A 77 -9.49 7.92 14.92
N ARG A 78 -10.54 7.58 15.70
CA ARG A 78 -11.77 6.98 15.15
C ARG A 78 -12.47 7.93 14.19
N ALA A 79 -12.48 9.23 14.48
CA ALA A 79 -13.05 10.23 13.58
C ALA A 79 -12.22 10.36 12.30
N ILE A 80 -10.89 10.42 12.43
CA ILE A 80 -9.96 10.44 11.31
C ILE A 80 -10.14 9.19 10.44
N GLN A 81 -10.22 8.00 11.04
CA GLN A 81 -10.42 6.73 10.31
C GLN A 81 -11.71 6.74 9.48
N ARG A 82 -12.81 7.31 9.99
CA ARG A 82 -14.06 7.46 9.22
C ARG A 82 -13.90 8.43 8.06
N GLY A 83 -13.16 9.53 8.26
CA GLY A 83 -12.81 10.47 7.20
C GLY A 83 -11.95 9.80 6.12
N TRP A 84 -10.94 9.04 6.54
CA TRP A 84 -10.07 8.29 5.65
C TRP A 84 -10.85 7.27 4.80
N ILE A 85 -11.81 6.53 5.37
CA ILE A 85 -12.66 5.61 4.58
C ILE A 85 -13.38 6.35 3.45
N LYS A 86 -13.90 7.55 3.72
CA LYS A 86 -14.54 8.39 2.69
C LYS A 86 -13.55 8.82 1.61
N GLY A 87 -12.36 9.27 2.01
CA GLY A 87 -11.28 9.66 1.09
C GLY A 87 -10.80 8.50 0.22
N ARG A 88 -10.62 7.30 0.80
CA ARG A 88 -10.34 6.06 0.03
C ARG A 88 -11.46 5.79 -0.98
N ASN A 89 -12.71 5.91 -0.56
CA ASN A 89 -13.84 5.65 -1.45
C ASN A 89 -13.93 6.69 -2.58
N ASP A 90 -13.39 7.91 -2.44
CA ASP A 90 -13.29 8.90 -3.52
C ASP A 90 -12.33 8.48 -4.66
N CYS A 91 -11.56 7.40 -4.50
CA CYS A 91 -10.73 6.83 -5.56
C CYS A 91 -11.52 6.38 -6.81
N TRP A 92 -12.86 6.29 -6.75
CA TRP A 92 -13.70 6.08 -7.93
C TRP A 92 -13.49 7.15 -9.02
N LYS A 93 -12.96 8.32 -8.64
CA LYS A 93 -12.65 9.44 -9.54
C LYS A 93 -11.27 9.33 -10.21
N ALA A 94 -10.42 8.42 -9.76
CA ALA A 94 -9.05 8.29 -10.26
C ALA A 94 -9.03 7.57 -11.62
N GLU A 95 -8.02 7.87 -12.43
CA GLU A 95 -7.79 7.15 -13.70
C GLU A 95 -7.49 5.66 -13.46
N ASP A 96 -6.63 5.37 -12.48
CA ASP A 96 -6.43 4.03 -11.94
C ASP A 96 -7.00 3.95 -10.51
N MET A 97 -8.21 3.38 -10.41
CA MET A 97 -8.89 3.20 -9.14
C MET A 97 -8.15 2.21 -8.22
N LYS A 98 -7.53 1.15 -8.76
CA LYS A 98 -6.83 0.15 -7.93
C LYS A 98 -5.55 0.75 -7.35
N GLU A 99 -4.78 1.49 -8.14
CA GLU A 99 -3.57 2.17 -7.67
C GLU A 99 -3.91 3.20 -6.59
N CYS A 100 -4.94 4.02 -6.80
CA CYS A 100 -5.41 4.99 -5.79
C CYS A 100 -5.80 4.31 -4.48
N VAL A 101 -6.58 3.22 -4.53
CA VAL A 101 -7.01 2.49 -3.32
C VAL A 101 -5.82 1.83 -2.63
N THR A 102 -4.87 1.27 -3.39
CA THR A 102 -3.63 0.69 -2.86
C THR A 102 -2.83 1.74 -2.09
N PHE A 103 -2.60 2.90 -2.70
CA PHE A 103 -1.90 4.02 -2.06
C PHE A 103 -2.62 4.50 -0.78
N ALA A 104 -3.95 4.59 -0.81
CA ALA A 104 -4.75 4.99 0.34
C ALA A 104 -4.60 4.02 1.53
N TYR A 105 -4.53 2.70 1.27
CA TYR A 105 -4.27 1.71 2.31
C TYR A 105 -2.84 1.79 2.85
N ASP A 106 -1.86 1.81 1.96
CA ASP A 106 -0.45 1.77 2.33
C ASP A 106 -0.05 3.02 3.13
N SER A 107 -0.50 4.20 2.71
CA SER A 107 -0.26 5.45 3.44
C SER A 107 -0.87 5.41 4.84
N ARG A 108 -2.09 4.91 4.99
CA ARG A 108 -2.74 4.78 6.30
C ARG A 108 -2.09 3.73 7.18
N LEU A 109 -1.63 2.62 6.63
CA LEU A 109 -0.87 1.60 7.36
C LEU A 109 0.41 2.19 7.95
N VAL A 110 1.14 2.97 7.17
CA VAL A 110 2.35 3.69 7.61
C VAL A 110 2.01 4.69 8.70
N GLU A 111 0.99 5.54 8.47
CA GLU A 111 0.56 6.57 9.42
C GLU A 111 0.21 5.95 10.77
N LEU A 112 -0.64 4.90 10.79
CA LEU A 112 -1.03 4.21 12.01
C LEU A 112 0.18 3.58 12.71
N SER A 113 1.10 2.99 11.94
CA SER A 113 2.29 2.34 12.50
C SER A 113 3.18 3.34 13.23
N ILE A 114 3.40 4.51 12.63
CA ILE A 114 4.23 5.58 13.19
C ILE A 114 3.54 6.23 14.38
N THR A 115 2.30 6.68 14.20
CA THR A 115 1.56 7.45 15.23
C THR A 115 1.21 6.62 16.46
N ALA A 116 1.10 5.29 16.34
CA ALA A 116 0.89 4.38 17.46
C ALA A 116 2.16 3.79 18.07
N GLY A 117 3.34 4.22 17.61
CA GLY A 117 4.61 3.70 18.10
C GLY A 117 4.77 2.19 17.87
N LEU A 118 4.17 1.66 16.79
CA LEU A 118 4.31 0.25 16.39
C LEU A 118 5.62 -0.01 15.62
N VAL A 119 6.34 1.06 15.31
CA VAL A 119 7.67 1.05 14.70
C VAL A 119 8.57 1.99 15.48
N GLU A 120 9.84 1.62 15.63
CA GLU A 120 10.86 2.50 16.20
C GLU A 120 11.16 3.64 15.22
N ALA A 121 11.08 4.87 15.70
CA ALA A 121 11.38 6.06 14.89
C ALA A 121 12.89 6.14 14.65
N PRO A 122 13.35 6.13 13.38
CA PRO A 122 14.75 6.40 13.05
C PRO A 122 15.14 7.84 13.38
N ASP A 123 16.45 8.10 13.40
CA ASP A 123 16.95 9.47 13.47
C ASP A 123 16.49 10.28 12.26
N TYR A 124 16.18 11.55 12.52
CA TYR A 124 15.87 12.50 11.46
C TYR A 124 17.15 12.96 10.77
N GLN A 125 17.03 13.27 9.49
CA GLN A 125 18.06 13.91 8.69
C GLN A 125 17.62 15.33 8.37
N SER A 126 18.55 16.28 8.42
CA SER A 126 18.29 17.67 8.03
C SER A 126 18.28 17.79 6.50
N VAL A 127 17.35 18.59 5.99
CA VAL A 127 17.20 18.88 4.56
C VAL A 127 17.44 20.36 4.33
N SER A 128 18.39 20.71 3.47
CA SER A 128 18.68 22.09 3.08
C SER A 128 18.43 22.25 1.60
N CYS A 129 17.58 23.19 1.21
CA CYS A 129 17.18 23.40 -0.19
C CYS A 129 17.68 24.74 -0.75
N ASP A 130 17.63 24.87 -2.07
CA ASP A 130 17.96 26.07 -2.84
C ASP A 130 16.85 27.14 -2.81
N ASP A 131 16.35 27.48 -1.62
CA ASP A 131 15.38 28.56 -1.44
C ASP A 131 15.59 29.38 -0.16
N ASP A 132 14.80 30.46 -0.03
CA ASP A 132 14.93 31.43 1.07
C ASP A 132 14.33 30.93 2.40
N TYR A 133 13.93 29.65 2.48
CA TYR A 133 13.34 29.09 3.69
C TYR A 133 14.41 28.82 4.75
N THR A 134 14.24 29.41 5.91
CA THR A 134 15.21 29.33 7.03
C THR A 134 14.73 28.47 8.20
N GLY A 135 13.52 27.92 8.12
CA GLY A 135 12.99 27.03 9.15
C GLY A 135 13.49 25.59 9.03
N PRO A 136 13.13 24.71 9.98
CA PRO A 136 13.53 23.32 9.93
C PRO A 136 12.83 22.59 8.78
N PHE A 137 13.62 21.86 7.99
CA PHE A 137 13.14 20.86 7.06
C PHE A 137 13.88 19.55 7.37
N THR A 138 13.13 18.50 7.72
CA THR A 138 13.68 17.20 8.11
C THR A 138 13.07 16.06 7.32
N ALA A 139 13.85 15.00 7.12
CA ALA A 139 13.41 13.73 6.54
C ALA A 139 13.68 12.58 7.52
N VAL A 140 12.69 11.72 7.74
CA VAL A 140 12.84 10.47 8.51
C VAL A 140 12.51 9.29 7.61
N PHE A 141 13.45 8.38 7.39
CA PHE A 141 13.29 7.25 6.46
C PHE A 141 12.99 5.93 7.20
N TYR A 142 11.74 5.50 7.14
CA TYR A 142 11.26 4.24 7.72
C TYR A 142 11.50 3.06 6.76
N ASN A 143 12.75 2.60 6.70
CA ASN A 143 13.18 1.54 5.77
C ASN A 143 12.72 0.12 6.17
N THR A 144 12.24 -0.07 7.39
CA THR A 144 11.75 -1.35 7.91
C THR A 144 10.25 -1.54 7.73
N LEU A 145 9.53 -0.47 7.36
CA LEU A 145 8.11 -0.55 7.03
C LEU A 145 7.88 -1.22 5.67
N SER A 146 6.68 -1.77 5.50
CA SER A 146 6.19 -2.33 4.24
C SER A 146 4.82 -1.73 3.89
N PRO A 147 4.75 -0.83 2.89
CA PRO A 147 5.88 -0.32 2.09
C PRO A 147 6.83 0.56 2.88
N ARG A 148 8.05 0.75 2.37
CA ARG A 148 9.00 1.71 2.92
C ARG A 148 8.42 3.11 2.78
N ALA A 149 8.67 3.96 3.76
CA ALA A 149 8.14 5.32 3.77
C ALA A 149 9.18 6.34 4.24
N ALA A 150 8.94 7.59 3.88
CA ALA A 150 9.63 8.74 4.42
C ALA A 150 8.61 9.70 5.02
N VAL A 151 8.94 10.31 6.15
CA VAL A 151 8.20 11.44 6.71
C VAL A 151 9.02 12.70 6.46
N PHE A 152 8.47 13.59 5.66
CA PHE A 152 9.05 14.90 5.38
C PHE A 152 8.32 15.94 6.21
N THR A 153 9.05 16.71 7.02
CA THR A 153 8.48 17.76 7.87
C THR A 153 9.16 19.08 7.55
N ARG A 154 8.40 20.06 7.06
CA ARG A 154 8.88 21.38 6.70
C ARG A 154 8.04 22.44 7.39
N GLY A 155 8.59 23.09 8.41
CA GLY A 155 7.82 24.00 9.26
C GLY A 155 6.69 23.27 9.97
N ASN A 156 5.44 23.62 9.64
CA ASN A 156 4.25 22.97 10.20
C ASN A 156 3.66 21.89 9.27
N ASP A 157 4.18 21.77 8.05
CA ASP A 157 3.69 20.80 7.07
C ASP A 157 4.43 19.48 7.27
N GLN A 158 3.68 18.39 7.36
CA GLN A 158 4.21 17.03 7.46
C GLN A 158 3.53 16.15 6.43
N VAL A 159 4.34 15.43 5.64
CA VAL A 159 3.86 14.54 4.59
C VAL A 159 4.49 13.17 4.76
N ILE A 160 3.65 12.13 4.72
CA ILE A 160 4.07 10.75 4.57
C ILE A 160 4.18 10.46 3.08
N ALA A 161 5.37 10.06 2.64
CA ALA A 161 5.64 9.69 1.26
C ALA A 161 6.04 8.21 1.18
N LEU A 162 5.44 7.46 0.26
CA LEU A 162 5.67 6.04 0.06
C LEU A 162 6.75 5.83 -0.99
N ALA A 163 7.65 4.88 -0.72
CA ALA A 163 8.72 4.53 -1.65
C ALA A 163 8.13 3.96 -2.95
N GLN A 164 8.59 4.48 -4.08
CA GLN A 164 8.21 4.04 -5.41
C GLN A 164 9.32 3.18 -6.03
N PRO A 165 8.98 2.24 -6.94
CA PRO A 165 9.97 1.46 -7.67
C PRO A 165 10.88 2.35 -8.53
N VAL A 166 12.20 2.22 -8.37
CA VAL A 166 13.21 2.89 -9.20
C VAL A 166 14.44 2.01 -9.39
N ALA A 167 15.13 2.18 -10.52
CA ALA A 167 16.33 1.39 -10.85
C ALA A 167 17.55 1.75 -9.97
N SER A 168 17.65 3.00 -9.54
CA SER A 168 18.72 3.48 -8.68
C SER A 168 18.27 4.72 -7.91
N GLY A 169 18.82 4.91 -6.72
CA GLY A 169 18.50 6.03 -5.85
C GLY A 169 17.21 5.80 -5.05
N MET A 170 16.52 6.90 -4.79
CA MET A 170 15.36 7.01 -3.93
C MET A 170 14.26 7.74 -4.68
N HIS A 171 13.03 7.27 -4.57
CA HIS A 171 11.85 7.96 -5.07
C HIS A 171 10.72 7.73 -4.07
N TYR A 172 10.17 8.81 -3.53
CA TYR A 172 9.10 8.77 -2.54
C TYR A 172 8.00 9.73 -2.96
N VAL A 173 6.76 9.26 -2.98
CA VAL A 173 5.59 10.04 -3.41
C VAL A 173 4.56 10.08 -2.29
N GLY A 174 4.09 11.28 -1.97
CA GLY A 174 3.09 11.58 -0.96
C GLY A 174 2.07 12.60 -1.49
N ASP A 175 1.09 12.95 -0.67
CA ASP A 175 0.12 14.00 -1.04
C ASP A 175 0.83 15.33 -1.27
N GLY A 176 0.79 15.82 -2.51
CA GLY A 176 1.46 17.04 -2.93
C GLY A 176 3.00 17.01 -2.87
N VAL A 177 3.63 15.84 -2.67
CA VAL A 177 5.09 15.72 -2.57
C VAL A 177 5.63 14.61 -3.46
N ASP A 178 6.65 14.93 -4.25
CA ASP A 178 7.44 13.96 -5.02
C ASP A 178 8.93 14.22 -4.75
N PHE A 179 9.58 13.27 -4.07
CA PHE A 179 11.01 13.33 -3.78
C PHE A 179 11.78 12.31 -4.60
N ARG A 180 12.84 12.76 -5.27
CA ARG A 180 13.82 11.92 -5.96
C ARG A 180 15.21 12.19 -5.43
N GLY A 181 15.96 11.17 -5.02
CA GLY A 181 17.27 11.36 -4.41
C GLY A 181 18.31 10.33 -4.82
N LYS A 182 19.59 10.69 -4.68
CA LYS A 182 20.74 9.81 -4.87
C LYS A 182 21.87 10.24 -3.91
N GLY A 183 22.25 9.35 -3.00
CA GLY A 183 23.23 9.70 -1.97
C GLY A 183 22.65 10.76 -1.03
N SER A 184 23.38 11.86 -0.83
CA SER A 184 22.95 13.01 -0.02
C SER A 184 22.20 14.07 -0.83
N GLU A 185 22.04 13.91 -2.14
CA GLU A 185 21.39 14.92 -2.99
C GLU A 185 19.97 14.48 -3.38
N GLY A 186 19.06 15.43 -3.56
CA GLY A 186 17.75 15.12 -4.13
C GLY A 186 16.97 16.34 -4.59
N THR A 187 15.89 16.08 -5.32
CA THR A 187 14.94 17.06 -5.80
C THR A 187 13.59 16.78 -5.16
N PHE A 188 12.93 17.81 -4.64
CA PHE A 188 11.54 17.77 -4.20
C PHE A 188 10.68 18.56 -5.19
N ASP A 189 9.56 17.99 -5.60
CA ASP A 189 8.36 18.77 -5.87
C ASP A 189 7.60 18.89 -4.54
N TRP A 190 7.56 20.09 -3.97
CA TRP A 190 6.88 20.40 -2.71
C TRP A 190 5.67 21.28 -3.01
N PHE A 191 4.50 20.67 -3.11
CA PHE A 191 3.23 21.30 -3.48
C PHE A 191 3.33 22.17 -4.75
N GLY A 192 3.97 21.62 -5.80
CA GLY A 192 4.18 22.28 -7.09
C GLY A 192 5.44 23.15 -7.15
N LYS A 193 6.21 23.28 -6.06
CA LYS A 193 7.48 23.99 -6.04
C LYS A 193 8.65 23.00 -6.16
N SER A 194 9.40 23.09 -7.25
CA SER A 194 10.64 22.32 -7.43
C SER A 194 11.78 22.89 -6.59
N LEU A 195 12.49 22.04 -5.87
CA LEU A 195 13.59 22.36 -4.96
C LEU A 195 14.73 21.37 -5.16
N THR A 196 15.97 21.86 -5.22
CA THR A 196 17.18 21.06 -5.15
C THR A 196 17.71 21.10 -3.72
N CYS A 197 17.85 19.93 -3.10
CA CYS A 197 18.15 19.82 -1.68
C CYS A 197 19.33 18.88 -1.40
N GLN A 198 20.01 19.15 -0.30
CA GLN A 198 21.02 18.30 0.32
C GLN A 198 20.45 17.74 1.62
N ILE A 199 20.67 16.45 1.83
CA ILE A 199 20.24 15.70 3.00
C ILE A 199 21.48 15.35 3.82
N THR A 200 21.49 15.78 5.07
CA THR A 200 22.59 15.53 6.01
C THR A 200 22.07 14.81 7.25
N PRO A 201 22.83 13.87 7.82
CA PRO A 201 22.53 13.33 9.15
C PRO A 201 22.36 14.43 10.20
#